data_AF-A0A2E2ADM9-F1
#
_entry.id   AF-A0A2E2ADM9-F1
#
_cell.length_a   1.000
_cell.length_b   1.000
_cell.length_c   1.000
_cell.angle_alpha   90.00
_cell.angle_beta   90.00
_cell.angle_gamma   90.00
#
_symmetry.space_group_name_H-M   'P 1'
#
loop_
_entity.id
_entity.type
_entity.pdbx_description
1 polymer ?
#
loop_
_entity_poly.entity_id
_entity_poly.type
_entity_poly.pdbx_seq_one_letter_code
_entity_poly.pdbx_strand_id
1 'polypeptide(L)'
;MNKRLSHTPPHFPFEEPPFSLSMGLLKVPSSEWFEIYDLKERALQLAAKRKFLASIHADVFMADASALKASIDTLKLMLVNLTTYQPDLYSLEDDSITLKPHKGFKGEKISRDLNMIHPLDLAAKLVQEDLIVMLPPNENQKGWWLAAGSLAFPSRWSLKKKFRKTMDDIHTPVPLYEDQLKTPTNNFFNQMPCDQIFARCNWSLHDTPSLRQDGTKPIAVKTSINSKNAGERLWLRVERQTIRKLKGTGAVLFTIRIHIHPLKEVVGIEGVAKRLNKAISILPTETQEYKQIKTFANSVKEYLEQF
;
A
#
# COMPACT_ATOMS: atom_id res chain seq x y z
N MET A 1 4.23 -31.67 0.66
CA MET A 1 3.89 -30.99 -0.61
C MET A 1 3.60 -29.53 -0.29
N ASN A 2 4.57 -28.64 -0.55
CA ASN A 2 4.46 -27.22 -0.25
C ASN A 2 3.43 -26.57 -1.16
N LYS A 3 2.32 -26.08 -0.56
CA LYS A 3 1.35 -25.22 -1.25
C LYS A 3 2.10 -24.04 -1.84
N ARG A 4 2.05 -23.91 -3.17
CA ARG A 4 2.40 -22.65 -3.87
C ARG A 4 1.52 -21.56 -3.25
N LEU A 5 2.13 -20.60 -2.56
CA LEU A 5 1.51 -19.31 -2.34
C LEU A 5 1.22 -18.77 -3.74
N SER A 6 -0.04 -18.65 -4.14
CA SER A 6 -0.36 -17.95 -5.38
C SER A 6 0.07 -16.50 -5.17
N HIS A 7 1.21 -16.12 -5.75
CA HIS A 7 1.72 -14.75 -5.75
C HIS A 7 0.86 -13.80 -6.59
N THR A 8 -0.23 -14.30 -7.15
CA THR A 8 -1.19 -13.58 -7.96
C THR A 8 -2.41 -13.22 -7.11
N PRO A 9 -2.88 -11.95 -7.16
CA PRO A 9 -4.11 -11.54 -6.50
C PRO A 9 -5.34 -12.34 -6.97
N PRO A 10 -6.44 -12.32 -6.19
CA PRO A 10 -6.63 -11.55 -4.96
C PRO A 10 -5.79 -12.05 -3.79
N HIS A 11 -5.24 -11.12 -3.00
CA HIS A 11 -4.40 -11.42 -1.83
C HIS A 11 -5.27 -11.66 -0.59
N PHE A 12 -5.03 -12.76 0.14
CA PHE A 12 -5.71 -13.08 1.40
C PHE A 12 -4.69 -13.33 2.53
N PRO A 13 -4.17 -12.27 3.18
CA PRO A 13 -2.98 -12.35 4.04
C PRO A 13 -3.26 -12.81 5.48
N PHE A 14 -4.25 -13.67 5.66
CA PHE A 14 -4.68 -14.22 6.95
C PHE A 14 -4.52 -15.74 6.98
N GLU A 15 -3.37 -16.21 6.48
CA GLU A 15 -2.97 -17.62 6.41
C GLU A 15 -2.58 -18.20 7.78
N GLU A 16 -2.47 -19.52 7.88
CA GLU A 16 -2.09 -20.20 9.12
C GLU A 16 -0.57 -20.09 9.41
N PRO A 17 -0.14 -19.69 10.64
CA PRO A 17 -0.96 -19.31 11.78
C PRO A 17 -1.54 -17.88 11.64
N PRO A 18 -2.75 -17.63 12.16
CA PRO A 18 -3.64 -16.56 11.67
C PRO A 18 -3.23 -15.14 12.09
N PHE A 19 -2.24 -15.02 12.97
CA PHE A 19 -1.68 -13.77 13.45
C PHE A 19 -0.30 -14.02 14.04
N SER A 20 0.71 -13.46 13.38
CA SER A 20 2.04 -13.24 13.94
C SER A 20 2.39 -11.80 13.61
N LEU A 21 2.57 -10.96 14.62
CA LEU A 21 3.09 -9.61 14.42
C LEU A 21 4.58 -9.72 14.08
N SER A 22 4.84 -9.97 12.80
CA SER A 22 6.18 -10.08 12.24
C SER A 22 6.30 -9.15 11.02
N MET A 23 7.52 -8.98 10.51
CA MET A 23 7.71 -8.23 9.26
C MET A 23 7.02 -8.90 8.07
N GLY A 24 6.88 -10.24 8.07
CA GLY A 24 6.16 -10.98 7.03
C GLY A 24 6.68 -10.75 5.61
N LEU A 25 7.97 -10.38 5.47
CA LEU A 25 8.58 -10.00 4.20
C LEU A 25 9.04 -11.23 3.42
N LEU A 26 8.60 -11.32 2.17
CA LEU A 26 9.01 -12.33 1.21
C LEU A 26 9.71 -11.66 0.03
N LYS A 27 10.82 -12.24 -0.43
CA LYS A 27 11.51 -11.76 -1.62
C LYS A 27 10.62 -11.98 -2.85
N VAL A 28 10.49 -10.98 -3.70
CA VAL A 28 9.74 -11.05 -4.97
C VAL A 28 10.61 -10.66 -6.16
N PRO A 29 10.39 -11.26 -7.34
CA PRO A 29 11.13 -10.90 -8.55
C PRO A 29 10.74 -9.50 -9.05
N SER A 30 11.61 -8.90 -9.87
CA SER A 30 11.35 -7.56 -10.45
C SER A 30 10.12 -7.52 -11.35
N SER A 31 9.75 -8.64 -11.98
CA SER A 31 8.54 -8.78 -12.80
C SER A 31 7.25 -8.65 -12.00
N GLU A 32 7.30 -8.89 -10.69
CA GLU A 32 6.14 -8.83 -9.80
C GLU A 32 6.14 -7.55 -8.93
N TRP A 33 6.99 -6.56 -9.25
CA TRP A 33 7.08 -5.37 -8.41
C TRP A 33 5.79 -4.54 -8.45
N PHE A 34 5.39 -4.11 -9.65
CA PHE A 34 4.13 -3.43 -9.91
C PHE A 34 3.14 -4.43 -10.48
N GLU A 35 2.19 -4.87 -9.66
CA GLU A 35 1.22 -5.87 -10.06
C GLU A 35 0.03 -5.23 -10.79
N ILE A 36 -0.26 -5.72 -11.99
CA ILE A 36 -1.42 -5.31 -12.78
C ILE A 36 -2.25 -6.57 -13.01
N TYR A 37 -3.33 -6.69 -12.23
CA TYR A 37 -4.21 -7.86 -12.26
C TYR A 37 -5.49 -7.62 -13.06
N ASP A 38 -6.10 -6.44 -12.87
CA ASP A 38 -7.33 -6.05 -13.55
C ASP A 38 -7.13 -4.67 -14.20
N LEU A 39 -7.24 -4.63 -15.54
CA LEU A 39 -7.10 -3.40 -16.32
C LEU A 39 -8.22 -2.39 -16.04
N LYS A 40 -9.44 -2.84 -15.74
CA LYS A 40 -10.54 -1.96 -15.36
C LYS A 40 -10.28 -1.34 -14.00
N GLU A 41 -9.84 -2.13 -13.03
CA GLU A 41 -9.44 -1.62 -11.71
C GLU A 41 -8.30 -0.61 -11.85
N ARG A 42 -7.27 -0.94 -12.65
CA ARG A 42 -6.15 -0.05 -12.96
C ARG A 42 -6.62 1.29 -13.50
N ALA A 43 -7.50 1.29 -14.50
CA ALA A 43 -8.03 2.52 -15.08
C ALA A 43 -8.75 3.40 -14.04
N LEU A 44 -9.60 2.78 -13.21
CA LEU A 44 -10.35 3.47 -12.16
C LEU A 44 -9.42 4.07 -11.09
N GLN A 45 -8.42 3.32 -10.65
CA GLN A 45 -7.48 3.80 -9.64
C GLN A 45 -6.56 4.88 -10.20
N LEU A 46 -6.05 4.75 -11.43
CA LEU A 46 -5.26 5.82 -12.04
C LEU A 46 -6.07 7.10 -12.19
N ALA A 47 -7.33 7.01 -12.63
CA ALA A 47 -8.24 8.16 -12.72
C ALA A 47 -8.50 8.80 -11.34
N ALA A 48 -8.75 7.99 -10.30
CA ALA A 48 -8.92 8.48 -8.93
C ALA A 48 -7.65 9.19 -8.41
N LYS A 49 -6.47 8.62 -8.67
CA LYS A 49 -5.19 9.22 -8.31
C LYS A 49 -4.96 10.55 -9.04
N ARG A 50 -5.26 10.62 -10.35
CA ARG A 50 -5.22 11.88 -11.11
C ARG A 50 -6.13 12.94 -10.49
N LYS A 51 -7.35 12.58 -10.13
CA LYS A 51 -8.30 13.48 -9.46
C LYS A 51 -7.72 14.03 -8.15
N PHE A 52 -7.21 13.16 -7.28
CA PHE A 52 -6.64 13.60 -6.00
C PHE A 52 -5.39 14.46 -6.17
N LEU A 53 -4.46 14.08 -7.06
CA LEU A 53 -3.28 14.90 -7.36
C LEU A 53 -3.64 16.26 -7.96
N ALA A 54 -4.76 16.39 -8.67
CA ALA A 54 -5.23 17.66 -9.21
C ALA A 54 -5.96 18.52 -8.17
N SER A 55 -6.80 17.91 -7.32
CA SER A 55 -7.70 18.66 -6.43
C SER A 55 -7.15 18.94 -5.03
N ILE A 56 -6.29 18.05 -4.52
CA ILE A 56 -5.76 18.10 -3.14
C ILE A 56 -4.28 17.74 -3.13
N HIS A 57 -3.51 18.24 -4.11
CA HIS A 57 -2.11 17.91 -4.33
C HIS A 57 -1.28 17.97 -3.04
N ALA A 58 -1.41 19.06 -2.27
CA ALA A 58 -0.66 19.26 -1.03
C ALA A 58 -0.98 18.25 0.09
N ASP A 59 -2.09 17.50 0.02
CA ASP A 59 -2.43 16.43 0.96
C ASP A 59 -2.06 15.03 0.44
N VAL A 60 -1.74 14.94 -0.86
CA VAL A 60 -1.36 13.68 -1.53
C VAL A 60 0.15 13.61 -1.68
N PHE A 61 0.81 14.71 -2.03
CA PHE A 61 2.21 14.75 -2.37
C PHE A 61 2.99 15.71 -1.46
N MET A 62 4.09 15.22 -0.91
CA MET A 62 5.05 16.01 -0.13
C MET A 62 6.47 15.49 -0.39
N ALA A 63 7.44 16.38 -0.50
CA ALA A 63 8.84 16.01 -0.64
C ALA A 63 9.75 17.03 0.06
N ASP A 64 10.71 16.51 0.81
CA ASP A 64 11.82 17.27 1.34
C ASP A 64 12.88 17.43 0.24
N ALA A 65 13.61 18.55 0.23
CA ALA A 65 14.65 18.80 -0.77
C ALA A 65 15.71 17.70 -0.81
N SER A 66 16.03 17.10 0.35
CA SER A 66 16.97 15.97 0.44
C SER A 66 16.52 14.70 -0.28
N ALA A 67 15.22 14.55 -0.55
CA ALA A 67 14.66 13.38 -1.23
C ALA A 67 14.80 13.42 -2.75
N LEU A 68 15.26 14.53 -3.33
CA LEU A 68 15.29 14.72 -4.79
C LEU A 68 16.09 13.63 -5.51
N LYS A 69 17.32 13.35 -5.05
CA LYS A 69 18.18 12.33 -5.66
C LYS A 69 17.55 10.94 -5.60
N ALA A 70 16.96 10.56 -4.46
CA ALA A 70 16.28 9.27 -4.29
C ALA A 70 15.02 9.18 -5.16
N SER A 71 14.35 10.30 -5.38
CA SER A 71 13.16 10.39 -6.23
C SER A 71 13.51 10.25 -7.72
N ILE A 72 14.64 10.81 -8.16
CA ILE A 72 15.18 10.60 -9.52
C ILE A 72 15.52 9.12 -9.73
N ASP A 73 16.23 8.51 -8.79
CA ASP A 73 16.59 7.08 -8.85
C ASP A 73 15.33 6.19 -8.88
N THR A 74 14.33 6.53 -8.07
CA THR A 74 13.01 5.87 -8.06
C THR A 74 12.37 5.93 -9.44
N LEU A 75 12.24 7.13 -10.02
CA LEU A 75 11.63 7.32 -11.33
C LEU A 75 12.37 6.51 -12.41
N LYS A 76 13.69 6.63 -12.49
CA LYS A 76 14.51 5.89 -13.48
C LYS A 76 14.28 4.39 -13.40
N LEU A 77 14.30 3.86 -12.17
CA LEU A 77 14.12 2.45 -11.93
C LEU A 77 12.71 1.97 -12.30
N MET A 78 11.69 2.77 -12.00
CA MET A 78 10.30 2.48 -12.39
C MET A 78 10.10 2.51 -13.91
N LEU A 79 10.66 3.51 -14.61
CA LEU A 79 10.57 3.59 -16.07
C LEU A 79 11.15 2.33 -16.73
N VAL A 80 12.34 1.88 -16.28
CA VAL A 80 12.95 0.64 -16.77
C VAL A 80 12.08 -0.57 -16.45
N ASN A 81 11.60 -0.70 -15.22
CA ASN A 81 10.80 -1.85 -14.80
C ASN A 81 9.48 -1.95 -15.59
N LEU A 82 8.71 -0.86 -15.65
CA LEU A 82 7.41 -0.84 -16.32
C LEU A 82 7.53 -1.12 -17.81
N THR A 83 8.54 -0.57 -18.48
CA THR A 83 8.73 -0.79 -19.93
C THR A 83 9.29 -2.18 -20.24
N THR A 84 10.05 -2.78 -19.31
CA THR A 84 10.56 -4.16 -19.46
C THR A 84 9.46 -5.20 -19.24
N TYR A 85 8.66 -5.06 -18.19
CA TYR A 85 7.72 -6.11 -17.76
C TYR A 85 6.27 -5.85 -18.16
N GLN A 86 5.94 -4.63 -18.60
CA GLN A 86 4.61 -4.25 -19.07
C GLN A 86 4.66 -3.51 -20.43
N PRO A 87 5.39 -4.04 -21.44
CA PRO A 87 5.57 -3.35 -22.72
C PRO A 87 4.26 -3.10 -23.47
N ASP A 88 3.22 -3.89 -23.20
CA ASP A 88 1.88 -3.69 -23.78
C ASP A 88 1.14 -2.48 -23.20
N LEU A 89 1.55 -2.02 -22.03
CA LEU A 89 0.91 -0.92 -21.30
C LEU A 89 1.76 0.35 -21.26
N TYR A 90 3.08 0.24 -21.51
CA TYR A 90 4.00 1.38 -21.42
C TYR A 90 4.95 1.41 -22.62
N SER A 91 5.20 2.61 -23.16
CA SER A 91 6.36 2.89 -24.02
C SER A 91 7.12 4.09 -23.50
N LEU A 92 8.45 4.02 -23.57
CA LEU A 92 9.34 5.09 -23.17
C LEU A 92 9.87 5.78 -24.41
N GLU A 93 9.73 7.09 -24.45
CA GLU A 93 10.39 7.96 -25.42
C GLU A 93 11.39 8.87 -24.68
N ASP A 94 12.20 9.64 -25.40
CA ASP A 94 13.28 10.43 -24.82
C ASP A 94 12.78 11.43 -23.76
N ASP A 95 11.71 12.16 -24.09
CA ASP A 95 11.13 13.24 -23.30
C ASP A 95 9.80 12.86 -22.61
N SER A 96 9.28 11.66 -22.85
CA SER A 96 7.97 11.25 -22.35
C SER A 96 7.87 9.76 -22.03
N ILE A 97 6.82 9.43 -21.28
CA ILE A 97 6.34 8.05 -21.15
C ILE A 97 4.88 8.00 -21.56
N THR A 98 4.55 7.04 -22.41
CA THR A 98 3.18 6.78 -22.86
C THR A 98 2.60 5.60 -22.09
N LEU A 99 1.48 5.82 -21.41
CA LEU A 99 0.61 4.76 -20.92
C LEU A 99 -0.35 4.43 -22.06
N LYS A 100 -0.22 3.23 -22.63
CA LYS A 100 -0.96 2.81 -23.83
C LYS A 100 -2.46 2.63 -23.53
N PRO A 101 -3.33 2.91 -24.51
CA PRO A 101 -4.77 2.70 -24.35
C PRO A 101 -5.11 1.22 -24.18
N HIS A 102 -6.16 0.95 -23.41
CA HIS A 102 -6.79 -0.36 -23.30
C HIS A 102 -8.28 -0.19 -22.98
N LYS A 103 -9.04 -1.28 -22.89
CA LYS A 103 -10.46 -1.19 -22.53
C LYS A 103 -10.62 -0.45 -21.20
N GLY A 104 -11.37 0.65 -21.21
CA GLY A 104 -11.61 1.49 -20.03
C GLY A 104 -10.54 2.55 -19.75
N PHE A 105 -9.47 2.66 -20.54
CA PHE A 105 -8.42 3.65 -20.38
C PHE A 105 -8.00 4.23 -21.74
N LYS A 106 -8.16 5.54 -21.93
CA LYS A 106 -7.92 6.22 -23.22
C LYS A 106 -6.44 6.28 -23.64
N GLY A 107 -5.53 5.89 -22.77
CA GLY A 107 -4.12 6.20 -22.92
C GLY A 107 -3.79 7.61 -22.45
N GLU A 108 -2.53 7.84 -22.11
CA GLU A 108 -2.02 9.13 -21.67
C GLU A 108 -0.53 9.21 -22.02
N LYS A 109 -0.09 10.35 -22.54
CA LYS A 109 1.33 10.66 -22.73
C LYS A 109 1.74 11.69 -21.70
N ILE A 110 2.76 11.37 -20.91
CA ILE A 110 3.21 12.21 -19.80
C ILE A 110 4.63 12.70 -20.09
N SER A 111 4.82 14.02 -20.08
CA SER A 111 6.15 14.64 -20.17
C SER A 111 7.01 14.27 -18.98
N ARG A 112 8.29 14.00 -19.23
CA ARG A 112 9.32 13.70 -18.21
C ARG A 112 10.15 14.93 -17.85
N ASP A 113 9.68 16.14 -18.18
CA ASP A 113 10.34 17.39 -17.80
C ASP A 113 10.31 17.59 -16.28
N LEU A 114 11.44 17.29 -15.64
CA LEU A 114 11.59 17.38 -14.18
C LEU A 114 11.68 18.81 -13.66
N ASN A 115 11.72 19.83 -14.54
CA ASN A 115 11.58 21.22 -14.12
C ASN A 115 10.13 21.57 -13.79
N MET A 116 9.17 20.83 -14.36
CA MET A 116 7.73 21.07 -14.20
C MET A 116 7.09 20.21 -13.11
N ILE A 117 7.69 19.07 -12.78
CA ILE A 117 7.14 18.11 -11.84
C ILE A 117 8.23 17.38 -11.06
N HIS A 118 8.00 17.19 -9.77
CA HIS A 118 8.92 16.43 -8.93
C HIS A 118 8.99 14.96 -9.41
N PRO A 119 10.18 14.33 -9.47
CA PRO A 119 10.35 12.98 -10.02
C PRO A 119 9.47 11.91 -9.37
N LEU A 120 9.27 11.98 -8.04
CA LEU A 120 8.41 11.03 -7.33
C LEU A 120 6.91 11.26 -7.63
N ASP A 121 6.49 12.50 -7.87
CA ASP A 121 5.11 12.82 -8.25
C ASP A 121 4.82 12.30 -9.67
N LEU A 122 5.77 12.51 -10.60
CA LEU A 122 5.73 11.89 -11.92
C LEU A 122 5.64 10.36 -11.81
N ALA A 123 6.51 9.74 -11.01
CA ALA A 123 6.52 8.29 -10.82
C ALA A 123 5.20 7.75 -10.26
N ALA A 124 4.60 8.45 -9.29
CA ALA A 124 3.32 8.08 -8.70
C ALA A 124 2.16 8.14 -9.70
N LYS A 125 2.27 9.00 -10.74
CA LYS A 125 1.30 9.05 -11.82
C LYS A 125 1.33 7.79 -12.71
N LEU A 126 2.43 7.03 -12.74
CA LEU A 126 2.58 5.89 -13.65
C LEU A 126 1.93 4.60 -13.14
N VAL A 127 1.66 4.50 -11.84
CA VAL A 127 1.31 3.24 -11.17
C VAL A 127 0.12 3.39 -10.21
N GLN A 128 -0.48 2.27 -9.80
CA GLN A 128 -1.61 2.26 -8.87
C GLN A 128 -1.18 2.49 -7.42
N GLU A 129 0.05 2.09 -7.10
CA GLU A 129 0.68 2.14 -5.80
C GLU A 129 0.89 3.57 -5.29
N ASP A 130 0.63 3.79 -4.01
CA ASP A 130 1.19 4.93 -3.30
C ASP A 130 2.70 4.72 -3.11
N LEU A 131 3.48 5.79 -3.17
CA LEU A 131 4.95 5.74 -3.13
C LEU A 131 5.47 6.53 -1.95
N ILE A 132 6.32 5.94 -1.14
CA ILE A 132 6.97 6.57 0.01
C ILE A 132 8.48 6.38 -0.10
N VAL A 133 9.25 7.45 0.12
CA VAL A 133 10.71 7.42 0.14
C VAL A 133 11.16 7.69 1.57
N MET A 134 11.85 6.70 2.14
CA MET A 134 12.52 6.80 3.43
C MET A 134 14.00 7.07 3.21
N LEU A 135 14.54 8.11 3.82
CA LEU A 135 15.98 8.38 3.81
C LEU A 135 16.66 7.75 5.04
N PRO A 136 17.94 7.34 4.91
CA PRO A 136 18.70 6.85 6.04
C PRO A 136 18.94 7.95 7.10
N PRO A 137 19.34 7.56 8.32
CA PRO A 137 19.76 8.51 9.34
C PRO A 137 20.84 9.48 8.83
N ASN A 138 20.81 10.71 9.35
CA ASN A 138 21.81 11.74 9.12
C ASN A 138 21.99 12.60 10.39
N GLU A 139 22.73 13.70 10.29
CA GLU A 139 22.99 14.59 11.43
C GLU A 139 21.70 15.11 12.08
N ASN A 140 20.69 15.44 11.26
CA ASN A 140 19.41 16.03 11.67
C ASN A 140 18.33 14.99 12.02
N GLN A 141 18.47 13.74 11.57
CA GLN A 141 17.48 12.68 11.73
C GLN A 141 18.18 11.38 12.18
N LYS A 142 17.99 10.97 13.43
CA LYS A 142 18.72 9.82 14.01
C LYS A 142 18.18 8.45 13.60
N GLY A 143 17.05 8.39 12.91
CA GLY A 143 16.43 7.16 12.39
C GLY A 143 16.09 7.28 10.90
N TRP A 144 15.69 6.17 10.29
CA TRP A 144 15.05 6.20 8.97
C TRP A 144 13.83 7.12 9.01
N TRP A 145 13.63 7.98 8.01
CA TRP A 145 12.58 9.00 8.10
C TRP A 145 11.88 9.26 6.76
N LEU A 146 10.60 9.65 6.83
CA LEU A 146 9.76 9.87 5.65
C LEU A 146 10.11 11.21 5.02
N ALA A 147 10.91 11.14 3.95
CA ALA A 147 11.44 12.31 3.27
C ALA A 147 10.62 12.72 2.05
N ALA A 148 9.93 11.79 1.40
CA ALA A 148 8.95 12.13 0.37
C ALA A 148 7.84 11.07 0.30
N GLY A 149 6.68 11.48 -0.21
CA GLY A 149 5.56 10.58 -0.41
C GLY A 149 4.54 11.11 -1.39
N SER A 150 3.94 10.19 -2.16
CA SER A 150 2.69 10.36 -2.89
C SER A 150 1.69 9.34 -2.35
N LEU A 151 0.76 9.80 -1.49
CA LEU A 151 -0.20 8.99 -0.75
C LEU A 151 -1.63 9.37 -1.13
N ALA A 152 -2.15 8.78 -2.20
CA ALA A 152 -3.50 9.01 -2.69
C ALA A 152 -4.54 8.17 -1.95
N PHE A 153 -4.19 6.93 -1.57
CA PHE A 153 -5.08 5.91 -1.02
C PHE A 153 -4.66 5.44 0.39
N PRO A 154 -4.52 6.35 1.37
CA PRO A 154 -4.18 5.98 2.74
C PRO A 154 -5.24 5.07 3.38
N SER A 155 -4.78 4.25 4.34
CA SER A 155 -5.62 3.42 5.21
C SER A 155 -5.64 3.97 6.63
N ARG A 156 -6.43 5.02 6.82
CA ARG A 156 -6.66 5.74 8.10
C ARG A 156 -5.42 6.43 8.66
N TRP A 157 -4.57 6.96 7.79
CA TRP A 157 -3.45 7.80 8.21
C TRP A 157 -3.18 8.95 7.22
N SER A 158 -2.51 9.99 7.68
CA SER A 158 -2.27 11.21 6.91
C SER A 158 -0.78 11.39 6.62
N LEU A 159 -0.43 11.62 5.34
CA LEU A 159 0.93 11.96 4.93
C LEU A 159 1.40 13.21 5.67
N LYS A 160 0.58 14.27 5.69
CA LYS A 160 0.86 15.53 6.39
C LYS A 160 1.24 15.34 7.86
N LYS A 161 0.54 14.45 8.57
CA LYS A 161 0.82 14.16 9.99
C LYS A 161 2.09 13.31 10.20
N LYS A 162 2.55 12.60 9.17
CA LYS A 162 3.67 11.66 9.21
C LYS A 162 4.93 12.14 8.48
N PHE A 163 4.81 13.19 7.68
CA PHE A 163 5.92 13.75 6.91
C PHE A 163 7.05 14.24 7.82
N ARG A 164 8.30 13.98 7.42
CA ARG A 164 9.54 14.27 8.17
C ARG A 164 9.68 13.59 9.54
N LYS A 165 8.80 12.66 9.88
CA LYS A 165 8.94 11.85 11.10
C LYS A 165 9.80 10.63 10.85
N THR A 166 10.42 10.13 11.92
CA THR A 166 11.19 8.89 11.89
C THR A 166 10.26 7.68 11.74
N MET A 167 10.82 6.54 11.35
CA MET A 167 10.13 5.25 11.26
C MET A 167 9.41 4.94 12.56
N ASP A 168 10.05 5.19 13.70
CA ASP A 168 9.49 4.86 15.00
C ASP A 168 8.35 5.82 15.37
N ASP A 169 8.53 7.13 15.14
CA ASP A 169 7.47 8.13 15.38
C ASP A 169 6.24 7.91 14.48
N ILE A 170 6.45 7.41 13.26
CA ILE A 170 5.40 7.07 12.31
C ILE A 170 4.55 5.90 12.81
N HIS A 171 5.16 4.98 13.56
CA HIS A 171 4.56 3.73 14.02
C HIS A 171 4.18 3.74 15.51
N THR A 172 4.42 4.82 16.27
CA THR A 172 3.95 4.97 17.65
C THR A 172 2.47 4.57 17.88
N PRO A 173 1.52 4.85 16.95
CA PRO A 173 0.12 4.44 17.14
C PRO A 173 -0.16 2.95 16.91
N VAL A 174 0.81 2.18 16.42
CA VAL A 174 0.64 0.76 16.08
C VAL A 174 0.85 -0.09 17.33
N PRO A 175 -0.16 -0.84 17.79
CA PRO A 175 -0.02 -1.70 18.96
C PRO A 175 1.15 -2.67 18.83
N LEU A 176 1.88 -2.87 19.92
CA LEU A 176 3.03 -3.78 20.03
C LEU A 176 4.21 -3.45 19.08
N TYR A 177 4.20 -2.31 18.37
CA TYR A 177 5.31 -1.95 17.49
C TYR A 177 6.61 -1.72 18.25
N GLU A 178 6.57 -0.91 19.31
CA GLU A 178 7.76 -0.58 20.12
C GLU A 178 8.43 -1.85 20.64
N ASP A 179 7.64 -2.78 21.18
CA ASP A 179 8.14 -3.99 21.84
C ASP A 179 8.55 -5.10 20.86
N GLN A 180 7.84 -5.26 19.74
CA GLN A 180 8.00 -6.43 18.86
C GLN A 180 8.55 -6.12 17.47
N LEU A 181 8.35 -4.91 16.94
CA LEU A 181 8.65 -4.59 15.54
C LEU A 181 9.72 -3.52 15.33
N LYS A 182 9.95 -2.63 16.27
CA LYS A 182 10.90 -1.52 16.14
C LYS A 182 12.31 -2.00 15.78
N THR A 183 12.88 -2.85 16.63
CA THR A 183 14.23 -3.41 16.42
C THR A 183 14.35 -4.20 15.12
N PRO A 184 13.51 -5.21 14.83
CA PRO A 184 13.65 -5.97 13.59
C PRO A 184 13.41 -5.13 12.34
N THR A 185 12.49 -4.14 12.37
CA THR A 185 12.24 -3.24 11.24
C THR A 185 13.46 -2.38 10.94
N ASN A 186 14.02 -1.72 11.96
CA ASN A 186 15.22 -0.89 11.78
C ASN A 186 16.43 -1.72 11.34
N ASN A 187 16.63 -2.91 11.92
CA ASN A 187 17.70 -3.83 11.50
C ASN A 187 17.54 -4.24 10.03
N PHE A 188 16.31 -4.54 9.60
CA PHE A 188 16.05 -4.87 8.21
C PHE A 188 16.38 -3.72 7.28
N PHE A 189 15.93 -2.49 7.55
CA PHE A 189 16.26 -1.32 6.72
C PHE A 189 17.77 -1.06 6.64
N ASN A 190 18.48 -1.24 7.76
CA ASN A 190 19.93 -1.10 7.83
C ASN A 190 20.63 -2.13 6.94
N GLN A 191 20.21 -3.40 7.01
CA GLN A 191 20.93 -4.53 6.42
C GLN A 191 20.39 -5.01 5.07
N MET A 192 19.20 -4.56 4.65
CA MET A 192 18.57 -5.10 3.44
C MET A 192 19.45 -4.88 2.21
N PRO A 193 19.60 -5.90 1.35
CA PRO A 193 20.42 -5.79 0.16
C PRO A 193 19.82 -4.81 -0.84
N CYS A 194 20.69 -4.05 -1.50
CA CYS A 194 20.30 -3.25 -2.65
C CYS A 194 19.74 -4.15 -3.77
N ASP A 195 18.82 -3.59 -4.56
CA ASP A 195 18.23 -4.23 -5.76
C ASP A 195 17.41 -5.51 -5.52
N GLN A 196 17.19 -5.89 -4.27
CA GLN A 196 16.18 -6.90 -3.93
C GLN A 196 14.88 -6.22 -3.52
N ILE A 197 13.77 -6.85 -3.89
CA ILE A 197 12.43 -6.38 -3.58
C ILE A 197 11.83 -7.37 -2.59
N PHE A 198 11.31 -6.84 -1.50
CA PHE A 198 10.60 -7.61 -0.51
C PHE A 198 9.16 -7.15 -0.47
N ALA A 199 8.22 -8.07 -0.39
CA ALA A 199 6.81 -7.78 -0.31
C ALA A 199 6.20 -8.40 0.95
N ARG A 200 5.19 -7.71 1.49
CA ARG A 200 4.30 -8.22 2.53
C ARG A 200 2.88 -7.74 2.23
N CYS A 201 1.91 -8.33 2.89
CA CYS A 201 0.56 -7.81 2.88
C CYS A 201 0.15 -7.37 4.29
N ASN A 202 -0.63 -6.30 4.35
CA ASN A 202 -1.38 -5.88 5.52
C ASN A 202 -2.87 -5.83 5.13
N TRP A 203 -3.77 -6.02 6.09
CA TRP A 203 -5.20 -6.05 5.79
C TRP A 203 -6.05 -5.42 6.90
N SER A 204 -7.25 -4.99 6.54
CA SER A 204 -8.29 -4.50 7.43
C SER A 204 -9.67 -4.69 6.81
N LEU A 205 -10.72 -4.61 7.63
CA LEU A 205 -12.09 -4.46 7.17
C LEU A 205 -12.51 -3.00 7.25
N HIS A 206 -13.11 -2.51 6.18
CA HIS A 206 -13.62 -1.16 6.06
C HIS A 206 -15.12 -1.19 5.84
N ASP A 207 -15.84 -0.24 6.42
CA ASP A 207 -17.27 0.00 6.24
C ASP A 207 -17.58 0.89 5.02
N THR A 208 -16.59 1.06 4.14
CA THR A 208 -16.68 1.89 2.95
C THR A 208 -15.80 1.35 1.83
N PRO A 209 -16.22 1.45 0.56
CA PRO A 209 -15.38 1.11 -0.60
C PRO A 209 -14.36 2.21 -0.95
N SER A 210 -14.30 3.31 -0.19
CA SER A 210 -13.46 4.46 -0.55
C SER A 210 -11.97 4.10 -0.61
N LEU A 211 -11.32 4.45 -1.72
CA LEU A 211 -9.87 4.30 -1.88
C LEU A 211 -9.08 5.17 -0.90
N ARG A 212 -9.55 6.40 -0.63
CA ARG A 212 -8.90 7.35 0.29
C ARG A 212 -9.56 7.33 1.66
N GLN A 213 -8.77 7.03 2.69
CA GLN A 213 -9.11 7.10 4.11
C GLN A 213 -7.96 7.79 4.85
N ASP A 214 -7.93 9.11 4.91
CA ASP A 214 -6.78 9.86 5.49
C ASP A 214 -6.88 10.10 7.01
N GLY A 215 -7.90 9.52 7.64
CA GLY A 215 -8.14 9.64 9.09
C GLY A 215 -8.67 11.01 9.52
N THR A 216 -9.14 11.84 8.58
CA THR A 216 -9.73 13.17 8.89
C THR A 216 -11.22 13.12 9.16
N LYS A 217 -11.93 12.12 8.63
CA LYS A 217 -13.38 11.95 8.86
C LYS A 217 -13.62 11.28 10.21
N PRO A 218 -14.51 11.83 11.06
CA PRO A 218 -14.95 11.18 12.28
C PRO A 218 -15.52 9.80 11.97
N ILE A 219 -15.25 8.84 12.85
CA ILE A 219 -15.86 7.51 12.80
C ILE A 219 -17.38 7.72 12.92
N ALA A 220 -18.16 7.12 12.03
CA ALA A 220 -19.60 7.02 12.26
C ALA A 220 -19.81 6.13 13.49
N VAL A 221 -20.08 6.75 14.64
CA VAL A 221 -20.15 6.10 15.98
C VAL A 221 -21.19 4.97 16.06
N LYS A 222 -22.07 4.83 15.06
CA LYS A 222 -23.00 3.71 14.93
C LYS A 222 -22.99 3.18 13.50
N THR A 223 -22.09 2.25 13.20
CA THR A 223 -22.27 1.40 12.02
C THR A 223 -23.47 0.50 12.27
N SER A 224 -24.55 0.62 11.48
CA SER A 224 -25.70 -0.30 11.48
C SER A 224 -25.34 -1.66 10.85
N ILE A 225 -24.10 -2.11 11.06
CA ILE A 225 -23.57 -3.37 10.55
C ILE A 225 -23.99 -4.48 11.52
N ASN A 226 -24.60 -5.52 10.97
CA ASN A 226 -25.01 -6.73 11.66
C ASN A 226 -24.73 -7.95 10.77
N SER A 227 -24.94 -9.16 11.30
CA SER A 227 -24.67 -10.40 10.58
C SER A 227 -25.49 -10.60 9.30
N LYS A 228 -26.58 -9.85 9.10
CA LYS A 228 -27.40 -9.93 7.88
C LYS A 228 -26.92 -9.02 6.75
N ASN A 229 -26.19 -7.95 7.08
CA ASN A 229 -25.76 -6.94 6.10
C ASN A 229 -24.24 -6.74 6.01
N ALA A 230 -23.45 -7.45 6.83
CA ALA A 230 -22.00 -7.35 6.86
C ALA A 230 -21.38 -7.57 5.47
N GLY A 231 -21.83 -8.56 4.71
CA GLY A 231 -21.33 -8.83 3.35
C GLY A 231 -21.48 -7.66 2.38
N GLU A 232 -22.55 -6.87 2.51
CA GLU A 232 -22.87 -5.75 1.62
C GLU A 232 -22.24 -4.43 2.07
N ARG A 233 -21.92 -4.33 3.36
CA ARG A 233 -21.46 -3.10 4.02
C ARG A 233 -20.01 -3.13 4.45
N LEU A 234 -19.33 -4.26 4.34
CA LEU A 234 -17.92 -4.38 4.64
C LEU A 234 -17.14 -4.70 3.36
N TRP A 235 -15.93 -4.16 3.32
CA TRP A 235 -14.95 -4.42 2.28
C TRP A 235 -13.65 -4.90 2.93
N LEU A 236 -13.12 -6.01 2.42
CA LEU A 236 -11.76 -6.41 2.70
C LEU A 236 -10.81 -5.47 1.95
N ARG A 237 -10.00 -4.74 2.71
CA ARG A 237 -8.93 -3.89 2.18
C ARG A 237 -7.60 -4.56 2.43
N VAL A 238 -6.82 -4.77 1.38
CA VAL A 238 -5.48 -5.35 1.45
C VAL A 238 -4.46 -4.37 0.87
N GLU A 239 -3.41 -4.15 1.64
CA GLU A 239 -2.24 -3.38 1.22
C GLU A 239 -1.14 -4.37 0.84
N ARG A 240 -0.87 -4.55 -0.45
CA ARG A 240 0.38 -5.19 -0.87
C ARG A 240 1.48 -4.14 -0.83
N GLN A 241 2.38 -4.34 0.10
CA GLN A 241 3.46 -3.42 0.42
C GLN A 241 4.76 -3.98 -0.13
N THR A 242 5.53 -3.19 -0.88
CA THR A 242 6.87 -3.59 -1.30
C THR A 242 7.93 -2.64 -0.78
N ILE A 243 9.12 -3.17 -0.46
CA ILE A 243 10.27 -2.43 0.06
C ILE A 243 11.47 -2.75 -0.82
N ARG A 244 12.14 -1.70 -1.32
CA ARG A 244 13.37 -1.82 -2.10
C ARG A 244 14.38 -0.74 -1.70
N LYS A 245 15.62 -1.14 -1.41
CA LYS A 245 16.73 -0.21 -1.16
C LYS A 245 17.37 0.24 -2.47
N LEU A 246 17.52 1.55 -2.65
CA LEU A 246 18.07 2.20 -3.83
C LEU A 246 19.60 2.24 -3.74
N LYS A 247 20.28 1.64 -4.70
CA LYS A 247 21.75 1.53 -4.70
C LYS A 247 22.46 2.90 -4.70
N GLY A 248 21.92 3.89 -5.41
CA GLY A 248 22.57 5.20 -5.59
C GLY A 248 22.49 6.14 -4.39
N THR A 249 21.47 6.00 -3.53
CA THR A 249 21.24 6.89 -2.39
C THR A 249 21.19 6.17 -1.04
N GLY A 250 21.09 4.85 -1.02
CA GLY A 250 20.80 4.09 0.19
C GLY A 250 19.39 4.28 0.73
N ALA A 251 18.57 5.12 0.09
CA ALA A 251 17.18 5.35 0.44
C ALA A 251 16.35 4.09 0.23
N VAL A 252 15.21 4.00 0.90
CA VAL A 252 14.26 2.90 0.75
C VAL A 252 13.00 3.43 0.09
N LEU A 253 12.63 2.81 -1.03
CA LEU A 253 11.34 3.00 -1.68
C LEU A 253 10.36 1.97 -1.13
N PHE A 254 9.26 2.49 -0.57
CA PHE A 254 8.14 1.72 -0.08
C PHE A 254 6.92 1.98 -0.97
N THR A 255 6.37 0.93 -1.59
CA THR A 255 5.17 1.04 -2.42
C THR A 255 3.99 0.36 -1.73
N ILE A 256 2.79 0.92 -1.91
CA ILE A 256 1.57 0.42 -1.26
C ILE A 256 0.47 0.28 -2.32
N ARG A 257 0.20 -0.95 -2.77
CA ARG A 257 -0.92 -1.27 -3.65
C ARG A 257 -2.15 -1.59 -2.81
N ILE A 258 -3.26 -0.90 -3.08
CA ILE A 258 -4.52 -1.09 -2.37
C ILE A 258 -5.49 -1.95 -3.18
N HIS A 259 -5.85 -3.12 -2.67
CA HIS A 259 -6.96 -3.95 -3.16
C HIS A 259 -8.17 -3.78 -2.25
N ILE A 260 -9.36 -3.65 -2.84
CA ILE A 260 -10.63 -3.53 -2.11
C ILE A 260 -11.64 -4.49 -2.71
N HIS A 261 -12.12 -5.43 -1.90
CA HIS A 261 -13.11 -6.43 -2.32
C HIS A 261 -14.33 -6.38 -1.39
N PRO A 262 -15.56 -6.30 -1.92
CA PRO A 262 -16.77 -6.46 -1.12
C PRO A 262 -16.74 -7.77 -0.35
N LEU A 263 -17.08 -7.75 0.94
CA LEU A 263 -17.01 -8.94 1.78
C LEU A 263 -17.91 -10.07 1.26
N LYS A 264 -19.07 -9.74 0.69
CA LYS A 264 -19.97 -10.71 0.03
C LYS A 264 -19.32 -11.49 -1.12
N GLU A 265 -18.35 -10.92 -1.82
CA GLU A 265 -17.60 -11.60 -2.88
C GLU A 265 -16.48 -12.44 -2.28
N VAL A 266 -15.81 -11.92 -1.25
CA VAL A 266 -14.71 -12.59 -0.55
C VAL A 266 -15.14 -13.91 0.09
N VAL A 267 -16.33 -13.95 0.71
CA VAL A 267 -16.82 -15.18 1.37
C VAL A 267 -17.21 -16.29 0.39
N GLY A 268 -17.43 -15.97 -0.88
CA GLY A 268 -17.69 -16.97 -1.92
C GLY A 268 -16.44 -17.77 -2.33
N ILE A 269 -15.25 -17.38 -1.86
CA ILE A 269 -13.98 -18.05 -2.18
C ILE A 269 -13.70 -19.11 -1.12
N GLU A 270 -13.46 -20.35 -1.59
CA GLU A 270 -13.32 -21.53 -0.74
C GLU A 270 -12.32 -21.31 0.42
N GLY A 271 -12.80 -21.53 1.63
CA GLY A 271 -12.01 -21.46 2.87
C GLY A 271 -11.58 -20.05 3.29
N VAL A 272 -11.86 -19.00 2.51
CA VAL A 272 -11.43 -17.63 2.84
C VAL A 272 -12.23 -17.08 4.03
N ALA A 273 -13.55 -17.33 4.08
CA ALA A 273 -14.40 -16.92 5.20
C ALA A 273 -13.90 -17.48 6.54
N LYS A 274 -13.61 -18.78 6.58
CA LYS A 274 -13.06 -19.47 7.75
C LYS A 274 -11.72 -18.87 8.21
N ARG A 275 -10.79 -18.63 7.29
CA ARG A 275 -9.47 -18.04 7.63
C ARG A 275 -9.61 -16.61 8.12
N LEU A 276 -10.46 -15.80 7.50
CA LEU A 276 -10.75 -14.43 7.94
C LEU A 276 -11.40 -14.40 9.33
N ASN A 277 -12.36 -15.29 9.60
CA ASN A 277 -13.00 -15.39 10.92
C ASN A 277 -11.97 -15.73 12.00
N LYS A 278 -11.11 -16.73 11.73
CA LYS A 278 -10.04 -17.12 12.65
C LYS A 278 -9.09 -15.95 12.92
N ALA A 279 -8.68 -15.23 11.88
CA ALA A 279 -7.79 -14.08 12.03
C ALA A 279 -8.44 -12.96 12.87
N ILE A 280 -9.71 -12.61 12.64
CA ILE A 280 -10.44 -11.63 13.45
C ILE A 280 -10.52 -12.08 14.91
N SER A 281 -10.78 -13.37 15.14
CA SER A 281 -10.95 -13.94 16.48
C SER A 281 -9.69 -13.90 17.34
N ILE A 282 -8.50 -13.89 16.73
CA ILE A 282 -7.23 -13.86 17.47
C ILE A 282 -6.53 -12.50 17.44
N LEU A 283 -7.08 -11.50 16.74
CA LEU A 283 -6.56 -10.14 16.80
C LEU A 283 -6.63 -9.61 18.24
N PRO A 284 -5.52 -9.13 18.83
CA PRO A 284 -5.57 -8.48 20.14
C PRO A 284 -6.54 -7.30 20.13
N THR A 285 -7.21 -7.03 21.26
CA THR A 285 -8.23 -5.97 21.39
C THR A 285 -7.72 -4.61 20.90
N GLU A 286 -6.50 -4.22 21.30
CA GLU A 286 -5.86 -2.97 20.88
C GLU A 286 -5.64 -2.92 19.36
N THR A 287 -5.32 -4.06 18.74
CA THR A 287 -5.19 -4.15 17.28
C THR A 287 -6.54 -4.06 16.59
N GLN A 288 -7.60 -4.62 17.17
CA GLN A 288 -8.97 -4.45 16.66
C GLN A 288 -9.43 -2.99 16.76
N GLU A 289 -9.06 -2.28 17.82
CA GLU A 289 -9.34 -0.84 17.99
C GLU A 289 -8.56 0.00 16.98
N TYR A 290 -7.26 -0.24 16.85
CA TYR A 290 -6.40 0.41 15.87
C TYR A 290 -6.91 0.21 14.44
N LYS A 291 -7.29 -1.03 14.09
CA LYS A 291 -7.91 -1.36 12.79
C LYS A 291 -9.38 -0.96 12.70
N GLN A 292 -9.97 -0.41 13.76
CA GLN A 292 -11.38 0.00 13.89
C GLN A 292 -12.38 -1.12 13.50
N ILE A 293 -12.04 -2.36 13.80
CA ILE A 293 -12.89 -3.54 13.56
C ILE A 293 -13.75 -3.85 14.80
N LYS A 294 -13.29 -3.43 16.00
CA LYS A 294 -13.95 -3.75 17.28
C LYS A 294 -15.45 -3.43 17.31
N THR A 295 -15.87 -2.36 16.62
CA THR A 295 -17.28 -1.91 16.59
C THR A 295 -18.24 -2.88 15.88
N PHE A 296 -17.73 -3.72 14.97
CA PHE A 296 -18.51 -4.69 14.20
C PHE A 296 -17.93 -6.11 14.22
N ALA A 297 -16.93 -6.37 15.07
CA ALA A 297 -16.19 -7.64 15.13
C ALA A 297 -17.11 -8.84 15.36
N ASN A 298 -18.08 -8.73 16.29
CA ASN A 298 -19.02 -9.83 16.54
C ASN A 298 -19.96 -10.06 15.36
N SER A 299 -20.52 -8.99 14.80
CA SER A 299 -21.42 -9.07 13.65
C SER A 299 -20.76 -9.66 12.41
N VAL A 300 -19.49 -9.32 12.15
CA VAL A 300 -18.77 -9.91 11.01
C VAL A 300 -18.40 -11.37 11.26
N LYS A 301 -18.05 -11.77 12.50
CA LYS A 301 -17.81 -13.19 12.80
C LYS A 301 -19.08 -14.03 12.61
N GLU A 302 -20.22 -13.59 13.14
CA GLU A 302 -21.53 -14.25 12.93
C GLU A 302 -21.91 -14.33 11.44
N TYR A 303 -21.53 -13.33 10.63
CA TYR A 303 -21.71 -13.40 9.18
C TYR A 303 -20.81 -14.46 8.54
N LEU A 304 -19.53 -14.51 8.94
CA LEU A 304 -18.55 -15.43 8.39
C LEU A 304 -18.80 -16.90 8.79
N GLU A 305 -19.46 -17.17 9.91
CA GLU A 305 -19.84 -18.53 10.35
C GLU A 305 -20.87 -19.22 9.45
N GLN A 306 -21.50 -18.46 8.55
CA GLN A 306 -22.48 -18.99 7.59
C GLN A 306 -21.82 -19.69 6.38
N PHE A 307 -20.48 -19.66 6.30
CA PHE A 307 -19.66 -20.14 5.18
C PHE A 307 -18.54 -21.07 5.67
#